data_AF-A0A4S2L8V3-F1
#
_entry.id   AF-A0A4S2L8V3-F1
#
_cell.length_a   1.000
_cell.length_b   1.000
_cell.length_c   1.000
_cell.angle_alpha   90.00
_cell.angle_beta   90.00
_cell.angle_gamma   90.00
#
_symmetry.space_group_name_H-M   'P 1'
#
loop_
_entity.id
_entity.type
_entity.pdbx_description
1 polymer ?
#
loop_
_entity_poly.entity_id
_entity_poly.type
_entity_poly.pdbx_seq_one_letter_code
_entity_poly.pdbx_strand_id
1 'polypeptide(L)'
;MSDEPIVVTFKELKKKRPRLSENLRSTYEEGLAQIKSRKRPSDPRFDPRVHGVCNLTDWEFLEDDRKATRTKLQKMLENKRLDDETRAKVKQALHLLRQRDASYKDRKFRKQTMQKLQSKQVESLESGMPVKFMKRAELREKIRQERLKKMTRKQREKYLSRQHEKRPHSTALSDE
;
A
#
# COMPACT_ATOMS: atom_id res chain seq x y z
N MET A 1 8.08 -28.84 -59.25
CA MET A 1 8.66 -28.36 -57.98
C MET A 1 7.74 -28.87 -56.89
N SER A 2 8.16 -29.90 -56.16
CA SER A 2 7.35 -30.64 -55.18
C SER A 2 7.06 -29.78 -53.95
N ASP A 3 5.78 -29.62 -53.64
CA ASP A 3 5.24 -28.85 -52.52
C ASP A 3 5.07 -29.80 -51.31
N GLU A 4 6.19 -30.30 -50.78
CA GLU A 4 6.18 -31.18 -49.61
C GLU A 4 6.51 -30.39 -48.33
N PRO A 5 5.72 -30.55 -47.25
CA PRO A 5 5.96 -29.84 -46.01
C PRO A 5 7.26 -30.32 -45.34
N ILE A 6 8.11 -29.36 -44.96
CA ILE A 6 9.36 -29.65 -44.26
C ILE A 6 9.04 -30.15 -42.85
N VAL A 7 9.20 -31.46 -42.63
CA VAL A 7 9.04 -32.08 -41.31
C VAL A 7 10.29 -31.79 -40.48
N VAL A 8 10.16 -30.93 -39.46
CA VAL A 8 11.26 -30.58 -38.54
C VAL A 8 11.01 -31.19 -37.16
N THR A 9 12.03 -31.80 -36.57
CA THR A 9 11.91 -32.43 -35.25
C THR A 9 11.91 -31.40 -34.11
N PHE A 10 11.28 -31.71 -32.98
CA PHE A 10 11.23 -30.82 -31.80
C PHE A 10 12.62 -30.47 -31.25
N LYS A 11 13.61 -31.37 -31.41
CA LYS A 11 15.01 -31.13 -31.02
C LYS A 11 15.68 -30.09 -31.93
N GLU A 12 15.34 -30.06 -33.22
CA GLU A 12 15.84 -29.06 -34.18
C GLU A 12 15.18 -27.70 -33.98
N LEU A 13 13.89 -27.67 -33.63
CA LEU A 13 13.18 -26.45 -33.21
C LEU A 13 13.78 -25.81 -31.96
N LYS A 14 14.24 -26.62 -30.98
CA LYS A 14 14.96 -26.09 -29.80
C LYS A 14 16.31 -25.46 -30.15
N LYS A 15 17.01 -25.98 -31.16
CA LYS A 15 18.31 -25.45 -31.62
C LYS A 15 18.13 -24.20 -32.49
N LYS A 16 17.10 -24.17 -33.33
CA LYS A 16 16.74 -23.01 -34.15
C LYS A 16 15.87 -22.07 -33.31
N ARG A 17 16.51 -21.13 -32.57
CA ARG A 17 15.77 -19.99 -32.01
C ARG A 17 14.92 -19.38 -33.12
N PRO A 18 13.60 -19.19 -32.94
CA PRO A 18 12.77 -18.57 -33.96
C PRO A 18 13.38 -17.22 -34.29
N ARG A 19 13.93 -17.10 -35.51
CA ARG A 19 14.46 -15.84 -36.01
C ARG A 19 13.24 -15.02 -36.37
N LEU A 20 12.95 -14.01 -35.55
CA LEU A 20 12.01 -12.97 -35.93
C LEU A 20 12.39 -12.44 -37.32
N SER A 21 11.39 -12.23 -38.19
CA SER A 21 11.60 -11.55 -39.46
C SER A 21 12.21 -10.17 -39.19
N GLU A 22 13.00 -9.64 -40.13
CA GLU A 22 13.71 -8.36 -39.93
C GLU A 22 12.78 -7.23 -39.50
N ASN A 23 11.55 -7.21 -40.04
CA ASN A 23 10.50 -6.26 -39.68
C ASN A 23 9.97 -6.42 -38.24
N LEU A 24 10.04 -7.63 -37.67
CA LEU A 24 9.63 -7.90 -36.29
C LEU A 24 10.79 -7.74 -35.29
N ARG A 25 12.05 -7.71 -35.75
CA ARG A 25 13.20 -7.55 -34.86
C ARG A 25 13.26 -6.17 -34.25
N SER A 26 13.10 -5.12 -35.07
CA SER A 26 13.12 -3.73 -34.60
C SER A 26 12.02 -3.47 -33.55
N THR A 27 10.78 -3.87 -33.85
CA THR A 27 9.65 -3.71 -32.94
C THR A 27 9.79 -4.52 -31.65
N TYR A 28 10.37 -5.73 -31.73
CA TYR A 28 10.67 -6.56 -30.56
C TYR A 28 11.79 -5.96 -29.69
N GLU A 29 12.85 -5.45 -30.32
CA GLU A 29 13.96 -4.79 -29.64
C GLU A 29 13.54 -3.48 -28.98
N GLU A 30 12.70 -2.68 -29.64
CA GLU A 30 12.08 -1.47 -29.08
C GLU A 30 11.16 -1.81 -27.90
N GLY A 31 10.34 -2.85 -28.02
CA GLY A 31 9.49 -3.34 -26.93
C GLY A 31 10.31 -3.83 -25.73
N LEU A 32 11.38 -4.58 -25.99
CA LEU A 32 12.33 -5.01 -24.95
C LEU A 32 13.05 -3.83 -24.31
N ALA A 33 13.46 -2.84 -25.10
CA ALA A 33 14.13 -1.64 -24.61
C ALA A 33 13.19 -0.81 -23.73
N GLN A 34 11.90 -0.68 -24.09
CA GLN A 34 10.88 -0.05 -23.25
C GLN A 34 10.61 -0.81 -21.94
N ILE A 35 10.60 -2.15 -21.99
CA ILE A 35 10.44 -2.99 -20.79
C ILE A 35 11.67 -2.87 -19.86
N LYS A 36 12.88 -2.86 -20.44
CA LYS A 36 14.15 -2.74 -19.70
C LYS A 36 14.41 -1.31 -19.19
N SER A 37 13.99 -0.28 -19.92
CA SER A 37 14.17 1.13 -19.54
C SER A 37 13.23 1.55 -18.42
N ARG A 38 12.08 0.89 -18.30
CA ARG A 38 11.24 0.93 -17.10
C ARG A 38 11.96 0.21 -15.97
N LYS A 39 12.88 0.90 -15.29
CA LYS A 39 13.35 0.54 -13.94
C LYS A 39 12.15 0.56 -13.01
N ARG A 40 11.36 -0.50 -12.99
CA ARG A 40 10.37 -0.70 -11.93
C ARG A 40 11.18 -0.82 -10.65
N PRO A 41 10.92 0.01 -9.62
CA PRO A 41 11.54 -0.19 -8.32
C PRO A 41 11.31 -1.64 -7.90
N SER A 42 12.37 -2.30 -7.42
CA SER A 42 12.31 -3.69 -6.98
C SER A 42 11.15 -3.82 -5.99
N ASP A 43 10.15 -4.63 -6.33
CA ASP A 43 9.01 -4.82 -5.45
C ASP A 43 9.53 -5.49 -4.16
N PRO A 44 9.43 -4.84 -3.00
CA PRO A 44 10.07 -5.30 -1.76
C PRO A 44 9.53 -6.65 -1.28
N ARG A 45 8.42 -7.15 -1.84
CA ARG A 45 7.94 -8.52 -1.62
C ARG A 45 8.87 -9.59 -2.16
N PHE A 46 9.59 -9.25 -3.23
CA PHE A 46 10.48 -10.17 -3.94
C PHE A 46 11.95 -9.84 -3.70
N ASP A 47 12.24 -8.91 -2.78
CA ASP A 47 13.61 -8.62 -2.36
C ASP A 47 14.04 -9.60 -1.26
N PRO A 48 14.97 -10.54 -1.53
CA PRO A 48 15.41 -11.53 -0.56
C PRO A 48 16.16 -10.92 0.64
N ARG A 49 16.60 -9.66 0.56
CA ARG A 49 17.23 -8.91 1.67
C ARG A 49 16.19 -8.40 2.66
N VAL A 50 14.95 -8.28 2.21
CA VAL A 50 13.79 -7.88 3.01
C VAL A 50 13.19 -9.16 3.56
N HIS A 51 13.82 -9.75 4.59
CA HIS A 51 13.42 -11.01 5.25
C HIS A 51 12.02 -10.93 5.91
N GLY A 52 10.95 -10.76 5.14
CA GLY A 52 9.58 -10.54 5.63
C GLY A 52 9.36 -9.20 6.35
N VAL A 53 10.41 -8.40 6.57
CA VAL A 53 10.32 -7.09 7.24
C VAL A 53 9.89 -6.03 6.23
N CYS A 54 8.57 -5.86 6.07
CA CYS A 54 7.99 -4.89 5.15
C CYS A 54 8.32 -3.43 5.54
N ASN A 55 9.42 -2.89 5.00
CA ASN A 55 9.77 -1.48 5.07
C ASN A 55 8.84 -0.68 4.16
N LEU A 56 7.79 -0.08 4.73
CA LEU A 56 6.74 0.60 3.96
C LEU A 56 7.19 1.85 3.18
N THR A 57 8.37 2.40 3.47
CA THR A 57 9.00 3.44 2.64
C THR A 57 9.24 2.92 1.23
N ASP A 58 9.59 1.64 1.12
CA ASP A 58 9.88 0.97 -0.14
C ASP A 58 8.59 0.72 -0.93
N TRP A 59 7.41 1.02 -0.37
CA TRP A 59 6.10 0.88 -1.00
C TRP A 59 5.50 2.22 -1.41
N GLU A 60 6.22 3.33 -1.23
CA GLU A 60 5.76 4.66 -1.63
C GLU A 60 5.56 4.74 -3.15
N PHE A 61 6.33 4.00 -3.95
CA PHE A 61 6.13 3.91 -5.41
C PHE A 61 4.76 3.30 -5.80
N LEU A 62 4.16 2.49 -4.92
CA LEU A 62 2.84 1.90 -5.14
C LEU A 62 1.71 2.88 -4.82
N GLU A 63 2.01 4.10 -4.37
CA GLU A 63 0.98 5.11 -4.16
C GLU A 63 0.30 5.49 -5.48
N ASP A 64 1.07 5.65 -6.55
CA ASP A 64 0.53 6.01 -7.87
C ASP A 64 -0.22 4.83 -8.52
N ASP A 65 0.30 3.61 -8.38
CA ASP A 65 -0.40 2.38 -8.80
C ASP A 65 -1.72 2.20 -8.05
N ARG A 66 -1.76 2.51 -6.74
CA ARG A 66 -2.98 2.47 -5.94
C ARG A 66 -3.98 3.53 -6.38
N LYS A 67 -3.53 4.75 -6.69
CA LYS A 67 -4.38 5.82 -7.24
C LYS A 67 -4.97 5.41 -8.58
N ALA A 68 -4.15 4.89 -9.49
CA ALA A 68 -4.58 4.39 -10.80
C ALA A 68 -5.57 3.21 -10.68
N THR A 69 -5.31 2.28 -9.76
CA THR A 69 -6.21 1.15 -9.49
C THR A 69 -7.54 1.65 -8.93
N ARG A 70 -7.53 2.62 -8.01
CA ARG A 70 -8.74 3.21 -7.43
C ARG A 70 -9.60 3.91 -8.48
N THR A 71 -9.00 4.75 -9.34
CA THR A 71 -9.74 5.44 -10.41
C THR A 71 -10.33 4.43 -11.40
N LYS A 72 -9.57 3.40 -11.77
CA LYS A 72 -10.07 2.30 -12.63
C LYS A 72 -11.27 1.59 -12.01
N LEU A 73 -11.18 1.20 -10.74
CA LEU A 73 -12.29 0.52 -10.03
C LEU A 73 -13.52 1.42 -9.86
N GLN A 74 -13.33 2.74 -9.66
CA GLN A 74 -14.45 3.68 -9.60
C GLN A 74 -15.15 3.79 -10.96
N LYS A 75 -14.40 3.93 -12.05
CA LYS A 75 -14.95 3.94 -13.42
C LYS A 75 -15.70 2.65 -13.75
N MET A 76 -15.21 1.49 -13.29
CA MET A 76 -15.92 0.22 -13.45
C MET A 76 -17.29 0.21 -12.77
N LEU A 77 -17.45 0.88 -11.62
CA LEU A 77 -18.75 0.98 -10.94
C LEU A 77 -19.73 1.96 -11.60
N GLU A 78 -19.24 2.91 -12.40
CA GLU A 78 -20.06 3.84 -13.17
C GLU A 78 -20.70 3.14 -14.39
N ASN A 79 -20.09 2.05 -14.87
CA ASN A 79 -20.66 1.25 -15.94
C ASN A 79 -21.93 0.53 -15.46
N LYS A 80 -23.08 0.91 -16.05
CA LYS A 80 -24.39 0.33 -15.74
C LYS A 80 -24.57 -1.11 -16.22
N ARG A 81 -23.74 -1.58 -17.16
CA ARG A 81 -23.80 -2.93 -17.76
C ARG A 81 -22.90 -3.95 -17.05
N LEU A 82 -22.51 -3.67 -15.81
CA LEU A 82 -21.57 -4.52 -15.06
C LEU A 82 -22.35 -5.60 -14.29
N ASP A 83 -21.93 -6.87 -14.42
CA ASP A 83 -22.55 -7.99 -13.70
C ASP A 83 -22.47 -7.79 -12.18
N ASP A 84 -23.52 -8.19 -11.45
CA ASP A 84 -23.62 -7.97 -10.00
C ASP A 84 -22.49 -8.64 -9.20
N GLU A 85 -22.04 -9.82 -9.63
CA GLU A 85 -20.89 -10.49 -9.01
C GLU A 85 -19.60 -9.69 -9.17
N THR A 86 -19.34 -9.20 -10.38
CA THR A 86 -18.14 -8.39 -10.65
C THR A 86 -18.23 -7.05 -9.92
N ARG A 87 -19.43 -6.48 -9.81
CA ARG A 87 -19.71 -5.27 -9.04
C ARG A 87 -19.43 -5.46 -7.56
N ALA A 88 -19.81 -6.60 -6.98
CA ALA A 88 -19.50 -6.95 -5.60
C ALA A 88 -17.98 -7.06 -5.38
N LYS A 89 -17.27 -7.76 -6.28
CA LYS A 89 -15.80 -7.88 -6.25
C LYS A 89 -15.11 -6.51 -6.32
N VAL A 90 -15.58 -5.62 -7.20
CA VAL A 90 -15.05 -4.25 -7.33
C VAL A 90 -15.31 -3.43 -6.05
N LYS A 91 -16.50 -3.51 -5.46
CA LYS A 91 -16.82 -2.86 -4.18
C LYS A 91 -15.90 -3.34 -3.06
N GLN A 92 -15.67 -4.66 -2.97
CA GLN A 92 -14.77 -5.25 -1.98
C GLN A 92 -13.33 -4.78 -2.18
N ALA A 93 -12.83 -4.76 -3.42
CA ALA A 93 -11.50 -4.26 -3.73
C ALA A 93 -11.33 -2.78 -3.32
N LEU A 94 -12.33 -1.94 -3.61
CA LEU A 94 -12.34 -0.54 -3.17
C LEU A 94 -12.36 -0.40 -1.64
N HIS A 95 -13.11 -1.26 -0.95
CA HIS A 95 -13.12 -1.28 0.51
C HIS A 95 -11.73 -1.59 1.08
N LEU A 96 -11.06 -2.62 0.56
CA LEU A 96 -9.70 -2.99 0.97
C LEU A 96 -8.70 -1.87 0.70
N LEU A 97 -8.79 -1.19 -0.45
CA LEU A 97 -7.95 -0.03 -0.74
C LEU A 97 -8.17 1.10 0.28
N ARG A 98 -9.43 1.41 0.63
CA ARG A 98 -9.75 2.42 1.65
C ARG A 98 -9.20 2.04 3.03
N GLN A 99 -9.29 0.76 3.42
CA GLN A 99 -8.71 0.28 4.67
C GLN A 99 -7.19 0.47 4.69
N ARG A 100 -6.50 0.07 3.61
CA ARG A 100 -5.05 0.25 3.47
C ARG A 100 -4.63 1.71 3.56
N ASP A 101 -5.34 2.61 2.87
CA ASP A 101 -5.09 4.05 2.92
C ASP A 101 -5.27 4.61 4.34
N ALA A 102 -6.31 4.16 5.05
CA ALA A 102 -6.54 4.55 6.44
C ALA A 102 -5.41 4.07 7.37
N SER A 103 -4.98 2.81 7.23
CA SER A 103 -3.86 2.25 7.99
C SER A 103 -2.55 2.99 7.70
N TYR A 104 -2.29 3.33 6.44
CA TYR A 104 -1.09 4.08 6.04
C TYR A 104 -1.08 5.49 6.66
N LYS A 105 -2.20 6.22 6.56
CA LYS A 105 -2.36 7.53 7.19
C LYS A 105 -2.17 7.47 8.70
N ASP A 106 -2.73 6.46 9.37
CA ASP A 106 -2.56 6.29 10.81
C ASP A 106 -1.10 6.02 11.18
N ARG A 107 -0.43 5.13 10.45
CA ARG A 107 0.98 4.84 10.70
C ARG A 107 1.86 6.07 10.49
N LYS A 108 1.65 6.81 9.41
CA LYS A 108 2.37 8.07 9.13
C LYS A 108 2.17 9.08 10.26
N PHE A 109 0.95 9.23 10.75
CA PHE A 109 0.63 10.08 11.90
C PHE A 109 1.37 9.64 13.18
N ARG A 110 1.39 8.34 13.49
CA ARG A 110 2.13 7.81 14.64
C ARG A 110 3.64 8.01 14.49
N LYS A 111 4.20 7.76 13.30
CA LYS A 111 5.62 7.98 13.02
C LYS A 111 6.01 9.44 13.24
N GLN A 112 5.23 10.38 12.70
CA GLN A 112 5.47 11.81 12.88
C GLN A 112 5.39 12.26 14.35
N THR A 113 4.40 11.76 15.10
CA THR A 113 4.27 12.08 16.53
C THR A 113 5.43 11.51 17.35
N MET A 114 5.86 10.27 17.05
CA MET A 114 7.05 9.66 17.66
C MET A 114 8.33 10.42 17.33
N GLN A 115 8.54 10.79 16.07
CA GLN A 115 9.71 11.57 15.65
C GLN A 115 9.78 12.90 16.40
N LYS A 116 8.65 13.63 16.52
CA LYS A 116 8.60 14.88 17.30
C LYS A 116 8.96 14.67 18.78
N LEU A 117 8.56 13.55 19.37
CA LEU A 117 8.93 13.23 20.76
C LEU A 117 10.43 12.94 20.86
N GLN A 118 10.97 12.16 19.93
CA GLN A 118 12.40 11.85 19.88
C GLN A 118 13.24 13.10 19.68
N SER A 119 12.89 13.99 18.75
CA SER A 119 13.60 15.26 18.54
C SER A 119 13.65 16.10 19.82
N LYS A 120 12.53 16.23 20.54
CA LYS A 120 12.50 16.95 21.83
C LYS A 120 13.37 16.30 22.91
N GLN A 121 13.45 14.97 22.92
CA GLN A 121 14.32 14.26 23.85
C GLN A 121 15.79 14.51 23.51
N VAL A 122 16.15 14.51 22.23
CA VAL A 122 17.51 14.84 21.76
C VAL A 122 17.86 16.28 22.13
N GLU A 123 16.99 17.26 21.85
CA GLU A 123 17.18 18.67 22.23
C GLU A 123 17.38 18.84 23.76
N SER A 124 16.69 18.03 24.57
CA SER A 124 16.86 18.05 26.03
C SER A 124 18.24 17.50 26.45
N LEU A 125 18.73 16.44 25.80
CA LEU A 125 20.07 15.91 26.04
C LEU A 125 21.15 16.90 25.62
N GLU A 126 20.99 17.54 24.45
CA GLU A 126 21.93 18.53 23.92
C GLU A 126 22.05 19.76 24.82
N SER A 127 20.96 20.12 25.52
CA SER A 127 20.95 21.19 26.52
C SER A 127 21.44 20.76 27.91
N GLY A 128 21.89 19.51 28.08
CA GLY A 128 22.39 18.97 29.35
C GLY A 128 21.29 18.63 30.37
N MET A 129 20.02 18.64 29.96
CA MET A 129 18.89 18.32 30.83
C MET A 129 18.58 16.81 30.79
N PRO A 130 18.14 16.21 31.91
CA PRO A 130 17.82 14.78 31.94
C PRO A 130 16.55 14.48 31.12
N VAL A 131 16.62 13.46 30.26
CA VAL A 131 15.44 12.99 29.50
C VAL A 131 14.54 12.12 30.37
N LYS A 132 13.27 12.52 30.47
CA LYS A 132 12.23 11.68 31.04
C LYS A 132 11.58 10.83 29.95
N PHE A 133 11.74 9.51 30.07
CA PHE A 133 11.04 8.56 29.20
C PHE A 133 9.58 8.43 29.61
N MET A 134 8.71 8.33 28.60
CA MET A 134 7.27 8.18 28.79
C MET A 134 6.86 6.72 28.86
N LYS A 135 5.88 6.42 29.71
CA LYS A 135 5.25 5.09 29.71
C LYS A 135 4.41 4.90 28.44
N ARG A 136 4.21 3.65 28.03
CA ARG A 136 3.40 3.30 26.85
C ARG A 136 1.97 3.83 26.93
N ALA A 137 1.36 3.85 28.11
CA ALA A 137 0.01 4.38 28.33
C ALA A 137 -0.06 5.89 28.04
N GLU A 138 0.89 6.65 28.59
CA GLU A 138 0.98 8.10 28.40
C GLU A 138 1.24 8.44 26.93
N LEU A 139 2.07 7.66 26.24
CA LEU A 139 2.31 7.81 24.82
C LEU A 139 1.02 7.61 24.00
N ARG A 140 0.23 6.59 24.32
CA ARG A 140 -1.06 6.34 23.65
C ARG A 140 -2.02 7.51 23.86
N GLU A 141 -2.08 8.07 25.06
CA GLU A 141 -2.94 9.21 25.36
C GLU A 141 -2.47 10.48 24.64
N LYS A 142 -1.16 10.74 24.56
CA LYS A 142 -0.62 11.83 23.74
C LYS A 142 -0.98 11.69 22.26
N ILE A 143 -0.81 10.50 21.69
CA ILE A 143 -1.20 10.23 20.29
C ILE A 143 -2.70 10.47 20.10
N ARG A 144 -3.54 10.07 21.06
CA ARG A 144 -4.99 10.30 21.04
C ARG A 144 -5.31 11.79 21.08
N GLN A 145 -4.72 12.56 21.99
CA GLN A 145 -4.91 14.00 22.11
C GLN A 145 -4.50 14.73 20.83
N GLU A 146 -3.32 14.43 20.29
CA GLU A 146 -2.86 14.98 19.02
C GLU A 146 -3.79 14.64 17.86
N ARG A 147 -4.39 13.45 17.86
CA ARG A 147 -5.38 13.06 16.85
C ARG A 147 -6.66 13.89 17.00
N LEU A 148 -7.15 14.07 18.22
CA LEU A 148 -8.35 14.86 18.51
C LEU A 148 -8.16 16.34 18.13
N LYS A 149 -6.97 16.91 18.34
CA LYS A 149 -6.63 18.28 17.94
C LYS A 149 -6.72 18.49 16.42
N LYS A 150 -6.40 17.48 15.62
CA LYS A 150 -6.47 17.54 14.15
C LYS A 150 -7.88 17.33 13.58
N MET A 151 -8.83 16.86 14.39
CA MET A 151 -10.20 16.59 13.94
C MET A 151 -11.07 17.83 14.01
N THR A 152 -12.04 17.94 13.09
CA THR A 152 -13.10 18.95 13.20
C THR A 152 -14.07 18.61 14.34
N ARG A 153 -14.86 19.59 14.80
CA ARG A 153 -15.86 19.38 15.88
C ARG A 153 -16.78 18.18 15.62
N LYS A 154 -17.41 18.12 14.44
CA LYS A 154 -18.30 17.02 14.03
C LYS A 154 -17.57 15.66 14.00
N GLN A 155 -16.32 15.64 13.54
CA GLN A 155 -15.52 14.41 13.50
C GLN A 155 -15.15 13.93 14.91
N ARG A 156 -14.83 14.87 15.80
CA ARG A 156 -14.52 14.60 17.20
C ARG A 156 -15.71 14.00 17.94
N GLU A 157 -16.90 14.59 17.80
CA GLU A 157 -18.15 14.08 18.38
C GLU A 157 -18.41 12.64 17.91
N LYS A 158 -18.36 12.39 16.59
CA LYS A 158 -18.54 11.04 16.02
C LYS A 158 -17.46 10.04 16.44
N TYR A 159 -16.22 10.50 16.63
CA TYR A 159 -15.14 9.63 17.10
C TYR A 159 -15.39 9.22 18.55
N LEU A 160 -15.77 10.17 19.41
CA LEU A 160 -16.05 9.91 20.82
C LEU A 160 -17.27 9.01 21.01
N SER A 161 -18.35 9.21 20.25
CA SER A 161 -19.54 8.34 20.31
C SER A 161 -19.18 6.88 19.98
N ARG A 162 -18.41 6.66 18.92
CA ARG A 162 -17.91 5.32 18.54
C ARG A 162 -16.97 4.69 19.56
N GLN A 163 -16.23 5.50 20.33
CA GLN A 163 -15.39 4.98 21.41
C GLN A 163 -16.24 4.57 22.61
N HIS A 164 -17.32 5.31 22.88
CA HIS A 164 -18.28 4.99 23.94
C HIS A 164 -19.03 3.68 23.63
N GLU A 165 -19.54 3.53 22.41
CA GLU A 165 -20.24 2.31 21.93
C GLU A 165 -19.36 1.05 21.96
N LYS A 166 -18.04 1.18 21.84
CA LYS A 166 -17.09 0.06 21.84
C LYS A 166 -16.71 -0.42 23.23
N ARG A 167 -17.05 0.32 24.29
CA ARG A 167 -16.83 -0.17 25.65
C ARG A 167 -17.83 -1.30 25.88
N PRO A 168 -17.40 -2.53 26.20
CA PRO A 168 -18.35 -3.55 26.63
C PRO A 168 -19.14 -2.99 27.82
N HIS A 169 -20.43 -3.26 27.84
CA HIS A 169 -21.38 -2.81 28.86
C HIS A 169 -21.05 -3.30 30.29
N SER A 170 -19.94 -4.02 30.47
CA SER A 170 -19.51 -4.67 31.70
C SER A 170 -18.94 -3.74 32.78
N THR A 171 -18.82 -2.43 32.53
CA THR A 171 -18.39 -1.45 33.54
C THR A 171 -19.53 -0.57 34.05
N ALA A 172 -20.79 -0.88 33.70
CA ALA A 172 -21.96 -0.12 34.16
C ALA A 172 -22.68 -0.75 35.37
N LEU A 173 -22.20 -1.90 35.88
CA LEU A 173 -22.82 -2.66 36.98
C LEU A 173 -21.90 -2.80 38.21
N SER A 174 -20.93 -1.89 38.38
CA SER A 174 -20.00 -1.91 39.52
C SER A 174 -19.95 -0.60 40.28
N ASP A 175 -21.03 0.18 40.22
CA ASP A 175 -21.29 1.37 41.04
C ASP A 175 -22.77 1.33 41.50
N GLU A 176 -23.17 0.25 42.17
CA GLU A 176 -24.30 0.20 43.11
C GLU A 176 -23.89 -0.64 44.33
#